data_AF-A0A8K0K1M5-F1
#
_entry.id   AF-A0A8K0K1M5-F1
#
_cell.length_a   1.000
_cell.length_b   1.000
_cell.length_c   1.000
_cell.angle_alpha   90.00
_cell.angle_beta   90.00
_cell.angle_gamma   90.00
#
_symmetry.space_group_name_H-M   'P 1'
#
loop_
_entity.id
_entity.type
_entity.pdbx_description
1 polymer ?
#
loop_
_entity_poly.entity_id
_entity_poly.type
_entity_poly.pdbx_seq_one_letter_code
_entity_poly.pdbx_strand_id
1 'polypeptide(L)'
;MDEWQNLKNAALKAVESTLGHKPQNKKIEWSNQECNEAIQKRNSDRKKYLKGPIRYKKLKYENSRREASRIVKKKKTAYFISIMLRAKETFRENNTREAYKEINFFKKGFQPSTNICRECNGNLLTDKEKVMIRWKQYFNKLLNPSSNMQSAPPDPRFLQ
;
A
#
# COMPACT_ATOMS: atom_id res chain seq x y z
N MET A 1 -28.44 9.69 11.95
CA MET A 1 -27.13 9.09 11.60
C MET A 1 -27.12 7.58 11.87
N ASP A 2 -27.94 7.10 12.81
CA ASP A 2 -27.95 5.71 13.29
C ASP A 2 -28.57 4.70 12.33
N GLU A 3 -29.56 5.11 11.52
CA GLU A 3 -30.24 4.22 10.57
C GLU A 3 -29.30 3.66 9.49
N TRP A 4 -28.41 4.51 8.95
CA TRP A 4 -27.43 4.09 7.95
C TRP A 4 -26.39 3.14 8.55
N GLN A 5 -25.98 3.39 9.79
CA GLN A 5 -25.04 2.53 10.50
C GLN A 5 -25.65 1.15 10.73
N ASN A 6 -26.93 1.11 11.08
CA ASN A 6 -27.69 -0.13 11.28
C ASN A 6 -27.85 -0.92 9.98
N LEU A 7 -28.22 -0.26 8.88
CA LEU A 7 -28.31 -0.90 7.56
C LEU A 7 -26.96 -1.50 7.13
N LYS A 8 -25.89 -0.73 7.26
CA LYS A 8 -24.52 -1.17 6.93
C LYS A 8 -24.12 -2.38 7.76
N ASN A 9 -24.39 -2.37 9.06
CA ASN A 9 -24.06 -3.47 9.96
C ASN A 9 -24.90 -4.72 9.65
N ALA A 10 -26.19 -4.57 9.36
CA ALA A 10 -27.05 -5.67 8.95
C ALA A 10 -26.56 -6.32 7.65
N ALA A 11 -26.20 -5.51 6.66
CA ALA A 11 -25.64 -6.00 5.39
C ALA A 11 -24.30 -6.73 5.59
N LEU A 12 -23.38 -6.14 6.37
CA LEU A 12 -22.09 -6.78 6.67
C LEU A 12 -22.27 -8.11 7.40
N LYS A 13 -23.20 -8.18 8.36
CA LYS A 13 -23.48 -9.39 9.13
C LYS A 13 -24.13 -10.49 8.27
N ALA A 14 -25.02 -10.11 7.35
CA ALA A 14 -25.60 -11.04 6.39
C ALA A 14 -24.51 -11.61 5.46
N VAL A 15 -23.67 -10.73 4.91
CA VAL A 15 -22.53 -11.11 4.05
C VAL A 15 -21.55 -12.03 4.77
N GLU A 16 -21.21 -11.70 6.02
CA GLU A 16 -20.31 -12.52 6.84
C GLU A 16 -20.91 -13.91 7.11
N SER A 17 -22.22 -13.99 7.35
CA SER A 17 -22.92 -15.26 7.60
C SER A 17 -23.03 -16.13 6.33
N THR A 18 -23.23 -15.52 5.16
CA THR A 18 -23.43 -16.27 3.90
C THR A 18 -22.14 -16.59 3.17
N LEU A 19 -21.17 -15.66 3.16
CA LEU A 19 -19.95 -15.75 2.34
C LEU A 19 -18.68 -16.00 3.18
N GLY A 20 -18.73 -15.78 4.49
CA GLY A 20 -17.58 -15.90 5.38
C GLY A 20 -16.52 -14.81 5.17
N HIS A 21 -15.47 -14.84 5.99
CA HIS A 21 -14.36 -13.89 5.91
C HIS A 21 -13.22 -14.48 5.06
N LYS A 22 -12.92 -13.89 3.90
CA LYS A 22 -11.69 -14.22 3.16
C LYS A 22 -10.54 -13.37 3.71
N PRO A 23 -9.53 -13.94 4.39
CA PRO A 23 -8.39 -13.15 4.83
C PRO A 23 -7.67 -12.57 3.61
N GLN A 24 -7.50 -11.25 3.56
CA GLN A 24 -6.60 -10.60 2.60
C GLN A 24 -5.14 -10.79 3.02
N ASN A 25 -4.74 -12.01 3.33
CA ASN A 25 -3.32 -12.31 3.51
C ASN A 25 -2.77 -12.71 2.15
N LYS A 26 -2.40 -11.68 1.36
CA LYS A 26 -1.35 -11.89 0.36
C LYS A 26 -0.05 -12.08 1.13
N LYS A 27 0.15 -13.29 1.68
CA LYS A 27 1.44 -13.68 2.22
C LYS A 27 2.41 -13.45 1.08
N ILE A 28 3.29 -12.47 1.27
CA ILE A 28 4.31 -12.17 0.28
C ILE A 28 5.14 -13.44 0.16
N GLU A 29 5.08 -14.11 -0.99
CA GLU A 29 5.53 -15.50 -1.18
C GLU A 29 7.01 -15.70 -0.84
N TRP A 30 7.82 -14.64 -0.92
CA TRP A 30 9.23 -14.67 -0.55
C TRP A 30 9.50 -14.45 0.95
N SER A 31 8.54 -13.89 1.69
CA SER A 31 8.67 -13.53 3.11
C SER A 31 8.32 -14.73 4.01
N ASN A 32 9.21 -15.72 3.99
CA ASN A 32 9.06 -16.97 4.72
C ASN A 32 9.53 -16.87 6.18
N GLN A 33 9.28 -17.94 6.95
CA GLN A 33 9.66 -18.05 8.36
C GLN A 33 11.16 -17.76 8.57
N GLU A 34 12.03 -18.27 7.70
CA GLU A 34 13.48 -18.03 7.73
C GLU A 34 13.83 -16.52 7.67
N CYS A 35 13.13 -15.74 6.84
CA CYS A 35 13.32 -14.28 6.78
C CYS A 35 12.92 -13.62 8.10
N ASN A 36 11.79 -14.06 8.68
CA ASN A 36 11.28 -13.52 9.94
C ASN A 36 12.23 -13.82 11.10
N GLU A 37 12.72 -15.05 11.22
CA GLU A 37 13.68 -15.47 12.24
C GLU A 37 14.98 -14.67 12.15
N ALA A 38 15.53 -14.49 10.94
CA ALA A 38 16.73 -13.69 10.73
C ALA A 38 16.52 -12.22 11.11
N ILE A 39 15.36 -11.64 10.78
CA ILE A 39 14.98 -10.28 11.18
C ILE A 39 14.80 -10.16 12.69
N GLN A 40 14.15 -11.14 13.33
CA GLN A 40 13.95 -11.18 14.78
C GLN A 40 15.29 -11.27 15.51
N LYS A 41 16.20 -12.15 15.07
CA LYS A 41 17.58 -12.26 15.58
C LYS A 41 18.30 -10.92 15.49
N ARG A 42 18.32 -10.30 14.30
CA ARG A 42 18.89 -8.96 14.08
C ARG A 42 18.29 -7.92 15.03
N ASN A 43 16.97 -7.90 15.20
CA ASN A 43 16.28 -6.94 16.07
C ASN A 43 16.63 -7.18 17.55
N SER A 44 16.75 -8.44 17.98
CA SER A 44 17.15 -8.81 19.34
C SER A 44 18.59 -8.37 19.64
N ASP A 45 19.52 -8.58 18.71
CA ASP A 45 20.91 -8.17 18.85
C ASP A 45 21.05 -6.64 18.82
N ARG A 46 20.25 -5.96 17.98
CA ARG A 46 20.14 -4.49 17.99
C ARG A 46 19.69 -3.99 19.35
N LYS A 47 18.66 -4.58 19.95
CA LYS A 47 18.17 -4.21 21.29
C LYS A 47 19.25 -4.42 22.36
N LYS A 48 20.01 -5.52 22.29
CA LYS A 48 21.14 -5.78 23.21
C LYS A 48 22.29 -4.79 23.03
N TYR A 49 22.61 -4.42 21.80
CA TYR A 49 23.63 -3.40 21.49
C TYR A 49 23.22 -2.01 21.98
N LEU A 50 21.98 -1.59 21.72
CA LEU A 50 21.46 -0.28 22.16
C LEU A 50 21.42 -0.12 23.69
N LYS A 51 21.13 -1.21 24.42
CA LYS A 51 21.13 -1.19 25.90
C LYS A 51 22.52 -1.01 26.52
N GLY A 52 23.59 -1.31 25.78
CA GLY A 52 24.95 -1.30 26.33
C GLY A 52 25.95 -1.62 25.23
N PRO A 53 26.43 -0.60 24.50
CA PRO A 53 27.24 -0.78 23.31
C PRO A 53 28.68 -1.19 23.67
N ILE A 54 28.95 -2.50 23.56
CA ILE A 54 30.29 -3.10 23.74
C ILE A 54 30.75 -3.69 22.41
N ARG A 55 32.06 -3.74 22.15
CA ARG A 55 32.66 -4.26 20.90
C ARG A 55 32.08 -5.63 20.48
N TYR A 56 31.97 -6.57 21.42
CA TYR A 56 31.36 -7.88 21.16
C TYR A 56 29.90 -7.78 20.69
N LYS A 57 29.07 -6.98 21.37
CA LYS A 57 27.65 -6.78 21.02
C LYS A 57 27.49 -6.07 19.68
N LYS A 58 28.37 -5.12 19.36
CA LYS A 58 28.44 -4.46 18.05
C LYS A 58 28.72 -5.48 16.95
N LEU A 59 29.76 -6.30 17.11
CA LEU A 59 30.13 -7.34 16.15
C LEU A 59 28.97 -8.34 15.94
N LYS A 60 28.31 -8.77 17.03
CA LYS A 60 27.17 -9.67 16.97
C LYS A 60 26.00 -9.08 16.17
N TYR A 61 25.66 -7.82 16.43
CA TYR A 61 24.64 -7.09 15.67
C TYR A 61 25.00 -6.92 14.18
N GLU A 62 26.25 -6.59 13.87
CA GLU A 62 26.71 -6.47 12.49
C GLU A 62 26.61 -7.80 11.74
N ASN A 63 27.01 -8.90 12.39
CA ASN A 63 26.91 -10.24 11.81
C ASN A 63 25.45 -10.62 11.54
N SER A 64 24.54 -10.45 12.51
CA SER A 64 23.12 -10.76 12.30
C SER A 64 22.43 -9.80 11.33
N ARG A 65 22.88 -8.53 11.24
CA ARG A 65 22.45 -7.59 10.20
C ARG A 65 22.87 -8.09 8.81
N ARG A 66 24.13 -8.47 8.60
CA ARG A 66 24.63 -8.99 7.31
C ARG A 66 23.89 -10.27 6.92
N GLU A 67 23.73 -11.19 7.86
CA GLU A 67 23.03 -12.46 7.67
C GLU A 67 21.57 -12.26 7.27
N ALA A 68 20.82 -11.42 8.01
CA ALA A 68 19.44 -11.11 7.70
C ALA A 68 19.30 -10.43 6.32
N SER A 69 20.17 -9.47 6.00
CA SER A 69 20.19 -8.83 4.68
C SER A 69 20.47 -9.82 3.55
N ARG A 70 21.40 -10.78 3.76
CA ARG A 70 21.72 -11.82 2.78
C ARG A 70 20.52 -12.72 2.52
N ILE A 71 19.86 -13.21 3.57
CA ILE A 71 18.70 -14.11 3.46
C ILE A 71 17.55 -13.39 2.74
N VAL A 72 17.19 -12.18 3.21
CA VAL A 72 16.11 -11.38 2.63
C VAL A 72 16.39 -11.06 1.16
N LYS A 73 17.62 -10.62 0.83
CA LYS A 73 18.01 -10.32 -0.55
C LYS A 73 17.91 -11.56 -1.43
N LYS A 74 18.46 -12.71 -0.99
CA LYS A 74 18.42 -13.97 -1.74
C LYS A 74 16.98 -14.39 -2.06
N LYS A 75 16.10 -14.42 -1.07
CA LYS A 75 14.70 -14.84 -1.24
C LYS A 75 13.92 -13.87 -2.12
N LYS A 76 14.09 -12.56 -1.90
CA LYS A 76 13.45 -11.51 -2.70
C LYS A 76 13.88 -11.59 -4.17
N THR A 77 15.19 -11.76 -4.44
CA THR A 77 15.71 -11.93 -5.79
C THR A 77 15.15 -13.19 -6.46
N ALA A 78 15.14 -14.33 -5.77
CA ALA A 78 14.62 -15.58 -6.32
C ALA A 78 13.13 -15.46 -6.72
N TYR A 79 12.33 -14.78 -5.91
CA TYR A 79 10.93 -14.52 -6.21
C TYR A 79 10.73 -13.58 -7.39
N PHE A 80 11.53 -12.52 -7.52
CA PHE A 80 11.45 -11.67 -8.69
C PHE A 80 11.85 -12.41 -9.97
N ILE A 81 12.87 -13.26 -9.91
CA ILE A 81 13.24 -14.13 -11.03
C ILE A 81 12.08 -15.06 -11.41
N SER A 82 11.40 -15.68 -10.43
CA SER A 82 10.28 -16.58 -10.72
C SER A 82 9.09 -15.87 -11.37
N ILE A 83 8.75 -14.66 -10.94
CA ILE A 83 7.71 -13.85 -11.61
C ILE A 83 8.15 -13.47 -13.03
N MET A 84 9.40 -13.06 -13.23
CA MET A 84 9.91 -12.72 -14.57
C MET A 84 9.86 -13.92 -15.54
N LEU A 85 10.22 -15.11 -15.05
CA LEU A 85 10.12 -16.35 -15.85
C LEU A 85 8.67 -16.68 -16.19
N ARG A 86 7.75 -16.53 -15.22
CA ARG A 86 6.31 -16.72 -15.45
C ARG A 86 5.78 -15.73 -16.49
N ALA A 87 6.15 -14.45 -16.38
CA ALA A 87 5.76 -13.43 -17.36
C ALA A 87 6.26 -13.79 -18.77
N LYS A 88 7.52 -14.24 -18.89
CA LYS A 88 8.09 -14.71 -20.15
C LYS A 88 7.30 -15.88 -20.75
N GLU A 89 6.86 -16.83 -19.94
CA GLU A 89 6.06 -17.96 -20.41
C GLU A 89 4.66 -17.53 -20.85
N THR A 90 3.98 -16.69 -20.07
CA THR A 90 2.65 -16.16 -20.46
C THR A 90 2.67 -15.35 -21.76
N PHE A 91 3.81 -14.72 -22.10
CA PHE A 91 4.00 -14.10 -23.40
C PHE A 91 4.08 -15.10 -24.54
N ARG A 92 4.73 -16.26 -24.34
CA ARG A 92 4.80 -17.34 -25.34
C ARG A 92 3.42 -17.94 -25.61
N GLU A 93 2.60 -18.03 -24.56
CA GLU A 93 1.23 -18.54 -24.63
C GLU A 93 0.22 -17.52 -25.20
N ASN A 94 0.67 -16.36 -25.69
CA ASN A 94 -0.16 -15.24 -26.16
C ASN A 94 -1.18 -14.70 -25.13
N ASN A 95 -1.00 -15.00 -23.84
CA ASN A 95 -1.83 -14.44 -22.76
C ASN A 95 -1.30 -13.06 -22.33
N THR A 96 -1.46 -12.09 -23.22
CA THR A 96 -0.91 -10.73 -23.08
C THR A 96 -1.43 -10.03 -21.81
N ARG A 97 -2.70 -10.21 -21.44
CA ARG A 97 -3.29 -9.59 -20.25
C ARG A 97 -2.59 -10.01 -18.96
N GLU A 98 -2.31 -11.30 -18.80
CA GLU A 98 -1.62 -11.83 -17.62
C GLU A 98 -0.15 -11.42 -17.60
N ALA A 99 0.52 -11.46 -18.75
CA ALA A 99 1.90 -11.01 -18.89
C ALA A 99 2.06 -9.54 -18.47
N TYR A 100 1.19 -8.65 -18.95
CA TYR A 100 1.20 -7.24 -18.56
C TYR A 100 0.82 -7.03 -17.09
N LYS A 101 -0.02 -7.89 -16.50
CA LYS A 101 -0.34 -7.83 -15.07
C LYS A 101 0.89 -8.13 -14.22
N GLU A 102 1.67 -9.16 -14.57
CA GLU A 102 2.92 -9.52 -13.89
C GLU A 102 4.00 -8.44 -14.11
N ILE A 103 4.13 -7.87 -15.31
CA ILE A 103 5.06 -6.74 -15.54
C ILE A 103 4.65 -5.49 -14.78
N ASN A 104 3.35 -5.17 -14.74
CA ASN A 104 2.86 -4.00 -14.04
C ASN A 104 3.16 -4.04 -12.56
N PHE A 105 3.26 -5.23 -11.95
CA PHE A 105 3.74 -5.37 -10.58
C PHE A 105 5.16 -4.82 -10.40
N PHE A 106 6.07 -5.07 -11.35
CA PHE A 106 7.42 -4.51 -11.33
C PHE A 106 7.45 -3.02 -11.66
N LYS A 107 6.71 -2.60 -12.69
CA LYS A 107 6.74 -1.22 -13.19
C LYS A 107 6.16 -0.22 -12.18
N LYS A 108 5.10 -0.58 -11.46
CA LYS A 108 4.40 0.34 -10.54
C LYS A 108 5.25 0.75 -9.35
N GLY A 109 6.21 -0.08 -8.94
CA GLY A 109 7.05 0.20 -7.77
C GLY A 109 6.24 0.43 -6.49
N PHE A 110 6.83 1.17 -5.55
CA PHE A 110 6.11 1.59 -4.35
C PHE A 110 5.26 2.83 -4.67
N GLN A 111 3.94 2.69 -4.59
CA GLN A 111 3.01 3.81 -4.68
C GLN A 111 2.49 4.13 -3.27
N PRO A 112 2.98 5.20 -2.62
CA PRO A 112 2.42 5.62 -1.35
C PRO A 112 0.94 5.98 -1.56
N SER A 113 0.06 5.46 -0.72
CA SER A 113 -1.32 5.94 -0.65
C SER A 113 -1.29 7.33 -0.03
N THR A 114 -1.30 8.36 -0.86
CA THR A 114 -1.35 9.76 -0.44
C THR A 114 -2.80 10.21 -0.40
N ASN A 115 -3.37 10.34 0.80
CA ASN A 115 -4.67 11.01 1.00
C ASN A 115 -4.50 12.53 0.96
N ILE A 116 -3.92 13.06 -0.12
CA ILE A 116 -3.60 14.48 -0.27
C ILE A 116 -4.62 15.12 -1.20
N CYS A 117 -5.18 16.26 -0.82
CA CYS A 117 -6.13 17.02 -1.62
C CYS A 117 -5.69 18.48 -1.72
N ARG A 118 -6.00 19.18 -2.83
CA ARG A 118 -5.76 20.62 -2.93
C ARG A 118 -6.95 21.42 -2.42
N GLU A 119 -6.66 22.39 -1.58
CA GLU A 119 -7.62 23.41 -1.16
C GLU A 119 -7.87 24.41 -2.30
N CYS A 120 -8.96 25.20 -2.19
CA CYS A 120 -9.28 26.27 -3.14
C CYS A 120 -8.16 27.31 -3.28
N ASN A 121 -7.38 27.53 -2.23
CA ASN A 121 -6.27 28.49 -2.19
C ASN A 121 -4.95 27.93 -2.73
N GLY A 122 -4.96 26.70 -3.28
CA GLY A 122 -3.77 26.02 -3.82
C GLY A 122 -2.94 25.24 -2.80
N ASN A 123 -3.26 25.33 -1.50
CA ASN A 123 -2.56 24.61 -0.44
C ASN A 123 -2.87 23.10 -0.43
N LEU A 124 -1.90 22.28 0.00
CA LEU A 124 -2.07 20.82 0.13
C LEU A 124 -2.63 20.44 1.50
N LEU A 125 -3.78 19.78 1.50
CA LEU A 125 -4.39 19.14 2.66
C LEU A 125 -3.91 17.70 2.75
N THR A 126 -3.23 17.37 3.84
CA THR A 126 -2.77 16.01 4.17
C THR A 126 -3.61 15.35 5.25
N ASP A 127 -4.45 16.13 5.95
CA ASP A 127 -5.34 15.66 7.01
C ASP A 127 -6.62 15.05 6.43
N LYS A 128 -6.90 13.81 6.84
CA LYS A 128 -8.03 13.02 6.34
C LYS A 128 -9.38 13.71 6.58
N GLU A 129 -9.57 14.35 7.74
CA GLU A 129 -10.83 15.02 8.06
C GLU A 129 -11.04 16.24 7.18
N LYS A 130 -9.99 17.05 6.99
CA LYS A 130 -10.02 18.23 6.13
C LYS A 130 -10.24 17.87 4.67
N VAL A 131 -9.63 16.78 4.21
CA VAL A 131 -9.86 16.22 2.86
C VAL A 131 -11.33 15.84 2.69
N MET A 132 -11.94 15.19 3.69
CA MET A 132 -13.35 14.81 3.64
C MET A 132 -14.28 16.04 3.60
N ILE A 133 -14.01 17.07 4.40
CA ILE A 133 -14.75 18.34 4.37
C ILE A 133 -14.62 19.02 3.01
N ARG A 134 -13.41 19.05 2.43
CA ARG A 134 -13.15 19.61 1.10
C ARG A 134 -13.92 18.89 0.00
N TRP A 135 -14.03 17.57 0.08
CA TRP A 135 -14.86 16.77 -0.83
C TRP A 135 -16.35 17.08 -0.66
N LYS A 136 -16.84 17.18 0.59
CA LYS A 136 -18.22 17.59 0.87
C LYS A 136 -18.55 18.96 0.26
N GLN A 137 -17.66 19.93 0.44
CA GLN A 137 -17.80 21.27 -0.14
C GLN A 137 -17.79 21.23 -1.68
N TYR A 138 -16.88 20.44 -2.27
CA TYR A 138 -16.79 20.28 -3.73
C TYR A 138 -18.09 19.72 -4.31
N PHE A 139 -18.56 18.59 -3.77
CA PHE A 139 -19.76 17.93 -4.28
C PHE A 139 -21.03 18.74 -3.99
N ASN A 140 -21.12 19.43 -2.86
CA ASN A 140 -22.22 20.35 -2.61
C ASN A 140 -22.28 21.46 -3.66
N LYS A 141 -21.13 22.03 -4.06
CA LYS A 141 -21.07 23.05 -5.12
C LYS A 141 -21.39 22.46 -6.50
N LEU A 142 -20.91 21.25 -6.79
CA LEU A 142 -21.09 20.60 -8.08
C LEU A 142 -22.54 20.13 -8.31
N LEU A 143 -23.19 19.59 -7.26
CA LEU A 143 -24.49 18.94 -7.36
C LEU A 143 -25.67 19.87 -7.06
N ASN A 144 -25.44 21.03 -6.42
CA ASN A 144 -26.48 22.02 -6.15
C ASN A 144 -26.19 23.35 -6.90
N PRO A 145 -26.40 23.40 -8.24
CA PRO A 145 -26.08 24.59 -9.04
C PRO A 145 -27.03 25.79 -8.85
N SER A 146 -27.96 25.77 -7.88
CA SER A 146 -29.02 26.77 -7.75
C SER A 146 -28.74 27.94 -6.78
N SER A 147 -27.50 28.21 -6.38
CA SER A 147 -27.18 29.40 -5.59
C SER A 147 -25.74 29.91 -5.79
N ASN A 148 -25.40 30.27 -7.02
CA ASN A 148 -24.56 31.44 -7.38
C ASN A 148 -24.12 31.31 -8.84
N MET A 149 -24.71 32.16 -9.70
CA MET A 149 -24.13 32.49 -10.99
C MET A 149 -22.84 33.28 -10.77
N GLN A 150 -21.73 32.58 -10.64
CA GLN A 150 -20.42 33.07 -11.07
C GLN A 150 -19.75 31.90 -11.78
N SER A 151 -19.65 32.02 -13.10
CA SER A 151 -18.94 31.09 -13.97
C SER A 151 -17.54 30.86 -13.41
N ALA A 152 -17.26 29.62 -12.97
CA ALA A 152 -15.91 29.24 -12.59
C ALA A 152 -14.99 29.38 -13.82
N PRO A 153 -13.77 29.91 -13.68
CA PRO A 153 -12.81 29.90 -14.78
C PRO A 153 -12.57 28.46 -15.23
N PRO A 154 -12.44 28.20 -16.54
CA PRO A 154 -12.22 26.86 -17.06
C PRO A 154 -10.96 26.24 -16.43
N ASP A 155 -11.07 24.97 -16.04
CA ASP A 155 -9.97 24.23 -15.44
C ASP A 155 -8.78 24.22 -16.42
N PRO A 156 -7.57 24.66 -15.99
CA PRO A 156 -6.40 24.85 -16.85
C PRO A 156 -5.98 23.60 -17.63
N ARG A 157 -6.47 22.41 -17.26
CA ARG A 157 -6.22 21.15 -17.97
C ARG A 157 -7.02 20.99 -19.27
N PHE A 158 -8.01 21.83 -19.51
CA PHE A 158 -8.88 21.78 -20.71
C PHE A 158 -8.66 22.94 -21.67
N LEU A 159 -7.64 23.78 -21.41
CA LEU A 159 -7.18 24.79 -22.33
C LEU A 159 -5.96 24.21 -23.07
N GLN A 160 -6.20 23.75 -24.31
CA GLN A 160 -5.16 23.36 -25.26
C GLN A 160 -4.64 24.57 -26.02
#